data_AF-A0A3E4UF69-F1
#
_entry.id   AF-A0A3E4UF69-F1
#
_cell.length_a   1.000
_cell.length_b   1.000
_cell.length_c   1.000
_cell.angle_alpha   90.00
_cell.angle_beta   90.00
_cell.angle_gamma   90.00
#
_symmetry.space_group_name_H-M   'P 1'
#
loop_
_entity.id
_entity.type
_entity.pdbx_description
1 polymer ?
#
loop_
_entity_poly.entity_id
_entity_poly.type
_entity_poly.pdbx_seq_one_letter_code
_entity_poly.pdbx_strand_id
1 'polypeptide(L)'
;MMRRQRNGVSVYIKNGSQLLRLLLFAAAILFLAGFCMVSTAWASGNSDLAEGKTRVFDQAGLFSEAEKSSMEEEIASMRKDMNMDVVLVTTDDAGGKSAERYSEDFYTNGNFGTGKDYSGVIFLIDMDNRELYIAPVGTMNRFLTDKRWNTILDDAYEGASNGDYAASAEAFLAGVRKYYTAGIPGGQYNYDRDTGKISVYRSITWPEAVLALAVALLAAISPCIGVRNRYAMKKERRQAENYLKAYRADCRFRFSANTDNLVNKTVTHIVIPKNTSSGHSGGGGGSSSGRSTTHSSGGRSYGGGGRKF
;
A
#
# COMPACT_ATOMS: atom_id res chain seq x y z
N MET A 1 68.84 21.20 -32.42
CA MET A 1 68.45 19.79 -32.19
C MET A 1 67.72 19.71 -30.85
N MET A 2 66.38 19.78 -30.81
CA MET A 2 65.58 19.57 -29.59
C MET A 2 64.13 19.22 -29.96
N ARG A 3 63.87 17.93 -30.20
CA ARG A 3 62.53 17.34 -30.29
C ARG A 3 62.51 16.11 -29.38
N ARG A 4 62.07 16.25 -28.14
CA ARG A 4 61.55 15.17 -27.29
C ARG A 4 61.18 15.76 -25.95
N GLN A 5 59.88 15.95 -25.70
CA GLN A 5 59.20 15.96 -24.38
C GLN A 5 57.78 16.54 -24.54
N ARG A 6 56.88 15.86 -25.27
CA ARG A 6 55.43 16.15 -25.22
C ARG A 6 54.52 14.91 -25.14
N ASN A 7 55.08 13.69 -25.21
CA ASN A 7 54.27 12.48 -25.31
C ASN A 7 53.94 11.81 -23.96
N GLY A 8 54.56 12.21 -22.85
CA GLY A 8 54.33 11.57 -21.53
C GLY A 8 53.03 12.00 -20.83
N VAL A 9 52.69 13.29 -20.90
CA VAL A 9 51.54 13.85 -20.16
C VAL A 9 50.20 13.46 -20.79
N SER A 10 50.15 13.35 -22.13
CA SER A 10 48.93 12.96 -22.85
C SER A 10 48.53 11.49 -22.63
N VAL A 11 49.47 10.61 -22.31
CA VAL A 11 49.20 9.18 -22.06
C VAL A 11 48.63 8.97 -20.65
N TYR A 12 49.14 9.70 -19.65
CA TYR A 12 48.66 9.63 -18.27
C TYR A 12 47.21 10.13 -18.09
N ILE A 13 46.83 11.22 -18.76
CA ILE A 13 45.45 11.75 -18.69
C ILE A 13 44.46 10.81 -19.39
N LYS A 14 44.87 10.18 -20.49
CA LYS A 14 44.03 9.22 -21.23
C LYS A 14 43.81 7.94 -20.42
N ASN A 15 44.86 7.40 -19.80
CA ASN A 15 44.79 6.17 -18.99
C ASN A 15 44.02 6.37 -17.67
N GLY A 16 44.15 7.53 -17.01
CA GLY A 16 43.36 7.87 -15.82
C GLY A 16 41.85 7.96 -16.10
N SER A 17 41.46 8.48 -17.27
CA SER A 17 40.04 8.53 -17.68
C SER A 17 39.45 7.15 -18.01
N GLN A 18 40.27 6.21 -18.52
CA GLN A 18 39.85 4.84 -18.79
C GLN A 18 39.73 4.02 -17.50
N LEU A 19 40.67 4.20 -16.56
CA LEU A 19 40.60 3.59 -15.22
C LEU A 19 39.39 4.09 -14.41
N LEU A 20 39.09 5.40 -14.47
CA LEU A 20 37.89 5.95 -13.84
C LEU A 20 36.60 5.38 -14.46
N ARG A 21 36.55 5.22 -15.79
CA ARG A 21 35.41 4.60 -16.48
C ARG A 21 35.27 3.12 -16.12
N LEU A 22 36.36 2.37 -16.06
CA LEU A 22 36.37 0.96 -15.64
C LEU A 22 35.94 0.79 -14.18
N LEU A 23 36.40 1.67 -13.28
CA LEU A 23 35.97 1.67 -11.87
C LEU A 23 34.49 2.04 -11.71
N LEU A 24 33.98 2.99 -12.49
CA LEU A 24 32.55 3.33 -12.51
C LEU A 24 31.69 2.22 -13.10
N PHE A 25 32.16 1.51 -14.14
CA PHE A 25 31.49 0.32 -14.67
C PHE A 25 31.51 -0.85 -13.68
N ALA A 26 32.63 -1.08 -12.99
CA ALA A 26 32.73 -2.12 -11.96
C ALA A 26 31.82 -1.82 -10.75
N ALA A 27 31.74 -0.56 -10.32
CA ALA A 27 30.82 -0.14 -9.26
C ALA A 27 29.34 -0.28 -9.67
N ALA A 28 29.01 0.00 -10.93
CA ALA A 28 27.65 -0.20 -11.46
C ALA A 28 27.25 -1.68 -11.53
N ILE A 29 28.20 -2.57 -11.89
CA ILE A 29 27.97 -4.03 -11.90
C ILE A 29 27.80 -4.57 -10.47
N LEU A 30 28.58 -4.08 -9.51
CA LEU A 30 28.43 -4.43 -8.09
C LEU A 30 27.10 -3.96 -7.51
N PHE A 31 26.61 -2.79 -7.92
CA PHE A 31 25.30 -2.27 -7.52
C PHE A 31 24.14 -3.07 -8.15
N LEU A 32 24.28 -3.51 -9.42
CA LEU A 32 23.30 -4.34 -10.11
C LEU A 32 23.26 -5.78 -9.57
N ALA A 33 24.42 -6.35 -9.22
CA ALA A 33 24.52 -7.67 -8.60
C ALA A 33 23.97 -7.67 -7.16
N GLY A 34 24.19 -6.58 -6.40
CA GLY A 34 23.58 -6.38 -5.08
C GLY A 34 22.06 -6.23 -5.12
N PHE A 35 21.52 -5.61 -6.17
CA PHE A 35 20.07 -5.50 -6.38
C PHE A 35 19.42 -6.84 -6.79
N CYS A 36 20.16 -7.71 -7.47
CA CYS A 36 19.67 -9.03 -7.88
C CYS A 36 19.57 -10.02 -6.70
N MET A 37 20.45 -9.91 -5.69
CA MET A 37 20.43 -10.80 -4.52
C MET A 37 19.34 -10.46 -3.47
N VAL A 38 18.76 -9.25 -3.51
CA VAL A 38 17.68 -8.86 -2.58
C VAL A 38 16.30 -9.34 -3.06
N SER A 39 16.16 -9.80 -4.30
CA SER A 39 14.85 -10.12 -4.90
C SER A 39 14.50 -11.61 -4.97
N THR A 40 15.33 -12.52 -4.43
CA THR A 40 15.05 -13.98 -4.48
C THR A 40 14.97 -14.66 -3.12
N ALA A 41 14.96 -13.89 -2.02
CA ALA A 41 14.82 -14.42 -0.66
C ALA A 41 13.38 -14.35 -0.11
N TRP A 42 12.36 -14.56 -0.96
CA TRP A 42 11.00 -14.93 -0.51
C TRP A 42 10.36 -15.87 -1.52
N ALA A 43 10.76 -17.13 -1.49
CA ALA A 43 9.99 -18.22 -2.05
C ALA A 43 10.37 -19.55 -1.37
N SER A 44 10.28 -19.58 -0.04
CA SER A 44 10.09 -20.83 0.69
C SER A 44 9.19 -20.57 1.89
N GLY A 45 7.99 -20.03 1.64
CA GLY A 45 6.88 -20.43 2.48
C GLY A 45 6.61 -21.89 2.13
N ASN A 46 6.78 -22.81 3.07
CA ASN A 46 6.03 -24.05 3.00
C ASN A 46 4.57 -23.62 2.87
N SER A 47 4.04 -23.65 1.66
CA SER A 47 2.61 -23.66 1.49
C SER A 47 2.20 -25.02 2.03
N ASP A 48 1.79 -25.06 3.29
CA ASP A 48 0.85 -26.05 3.81
C ASP A 48 -0.51 -25.84 3.10
N LEU A 49 -0.49 -25.77 1.76
CA LEU A 49 -1.55 -26.25 0.88
C LEU A 49 -1.57 -27.78 1.04
N ALA A 50 -1.74 -28.22 2.28
CA ALA A 50 -1.92 -29.61 2.65
C ALA A 50 -3.25 -30.03 2.04
N GLU A 51 -3.14 -30.69 0.89
CA GLU A 51 -3.70 -32.01 0.65
C GLU A 51 -4.91 -32.33 1.57
N GLY A 52 -6.12 -32.17 1.03
CA GLY A 52 -7.30 -32.91 1.48
C GLY A 52 -7.85 -32.63 2.89
N LYS A 53 -7.73 -31.43 3.44
CA LYS A 53 -8.52 -31.05 4.63
C LYS A 53 -9.82 -30.36 4.23
N THR A 54 -10.94 -31.00 4.54
CA THR A 54 -12.31 -30.46 4.54
C THR A 54 -12.36 -29.04 5.11
N ARG A 55 -13.16 -28.19 4.50
CA ARG A 55 -13.39 -26.78 4.90
C ARG A 55 -14.85 -26.42 5.08
N VAL A 56 -15.76 -27.32 4.74
CA VAL A 56 -17.19 -27.24 5.01
C VAL A 56 -17.49 -28.19 6.16
N PHE A 57 -17.77 -27.62 7.33
CA PHE A 57 -18.13 -28.35 8.54
C PHE A 57 -19.61 -28.17 8.84
N ASP A 58 -20.43 -29.07 8.30
CA ASP A 58 -21.88 -29.00 8.45
C ASP A 58 -22.37 -29.78 9.68
N GLN A 59 -22.24 -29.19 10.88
CA GLN A 59 -22.66 -29.87 12.11
C GLN A 59 -24.17 -29.82 12.31
N ALA A 60 -24.83 -28.78 11.78
CA ALA A 60 -26.28 -28.60 11.86
C ALA A 60 -27.06 -29.36 10.77
N GLY A 61 -26.37 -30.04 9.84
CA GLY A 61 -27.02 -30.80 8.77
C GLY A 61 -27.84 -29.93 7.81
N LEU A 62 -27.38 -28.71 7.55
CA LEU A 62 -28.10 -27.72 6.72
C LEU A 62 -27.87 -27.93 5.23
N PHE A 63 -26.85 -28.71 4.83
CA PHE A 63 -26.48 -28.90 3.44
C PHE A 63 -26.65 -30.35 2.99
N SER A 64 -27.06 -30.52 1.73
CA SER A 64 -26.96 -31.78 1.02
C SER A 64 -25.51 -32.11 0.66
N GLU A 65 -25.24 -33.40 0.39
CA GLU A 65 -23.89 -33.84 -0.01
C GLU A 65 -23.42 -33.21 -1.32
N ALA A 66 -24.34 -32.92 -2.25
CA ALA A 66 -24.02 -32.25 -3.50
C ALA A 66 -23.57 -30.79 -3.26
N GLU A 67 -24.28 -30.06 -2.39
CA GLU A 67 -23.93 -28.68 -2.01
C GLU A 67 -22.58 -28.64 -1.29
N LYS A 68 -22.34 -29.55 -0.33
CA LYS A 68 -21.05 -29.66 0.36
C LYS A 68 -19.91 -29.90 -0.64
N SER A 69 -20.09 -30.83 -1.57
CA SER A 69 -19.06 -31.12 -2.59
C SER A 69 -18.77 -29.89 -3.46
N SER A 70 -19.81 -29.18 -3.90
CA SER A 70 -19.65 -27.97 -4.71
C SER A 70 -18.92 -26.86 -3.94
N MET A 71 -19.30 -26.62 -2.69
CA MET A 71 -18.65 -25.62 -1.82
C MET A 71 -17.19 -25.99 -1.52
N GLU A 72 -16.88 -27.26 -1.29
CA GLU A 72 -15.51 -27.73 -1.08
C GLU A 72 -14.63 -27.53 -2.31
N GLU A 73 -15.14 -27.84 -3.50
CA GLU A 73 -14.43 -27.59 -4.77
C GLU A 73 -14.16 -26.09 -4.97
N GLU A 74 -15.16 -25.24 -4.70
CA GLU A 74 -15.00 -23.79 -4.79
C GLU A 74 -13.96 -23.27 -3.78
N ILE A 75 -14.05 -23.69 -2.52
CA ILE A 75 -13.11 -23.31 -1.46
C ILE A 75 -11.69 -23.78 -1.82
N ALA A 76 -11.53 -25.00 -2.35
CA ALA A 76 -10.23 -25.50 -2.79
C ALA A 76 -9.61 -24.61 -3.88
N SER A 77 -10.41 -24.15 -4.85
CA SER A 77 -9.99 -23.16 -5.84
C SER A 77 -9.60 -21.83 -5.18
N MET A 78 -10.43 -21.30 -4.29
CA MET A 78 -10.16 -20.03 -3.61
C MET A 78 -8.86 -20.08 -2.81
N ARG A 79 -8.61 -21.17 -2.07
CA ARG A 79 -7.39 -21.35 -1.27
C ARG A 79 -6.14 -21.32 -2.13
N LYS A 80 -6.20 -21.95 -3.31
CA LYS A 80 -5.10 -21.95 -4.28
C LYS A 80 -4.86 -20.56 -4.88
N ASP A 81 -5.93 -19.85 -5.24
CA ASP A 81 -5.84 -18.53 -5.89
C ASP A 81 -5.45 -17.42 -4.91
N MET A 82 -5.87 -17.55 -3.65
CA MET A 82 -5.72 -16.54 -2.61
C MET A 82 -4.48 -16.75 -1.73
N ASN A 83 -3.96 -17.98 -1.69
CA ASN A 83 -2.96 -18.41 -0.70
C ASN A 83 -3.39 -18.04 0.74
N MET A 84 -4.69 -18.20 1.01
CA MET A 84 -5.37 -17.91 2.28
C MET A 84 -6.45 -18.96 2.51
N ASP A 85 -6.81 -19.22 3.76
CA ASP A 85 -7.79 -20.26 4.08
C ASP A 85 -9.22 -19.71 4.06
N VAL A 86 -10.19 -20.53 3.64
CA VAL A 86 -11.62 -20.21 3.69
C VAL A 86 -12.30 -21.37 4.39
N VAL A 87 -13.03 -21.09 5.47
CA VAL A 87 -13.66 -22.09 6.32
C VAL A 87 -15.15 -21.77 6.44
N LEU A 88 -16.00 -22.76 6.27
CA LEU A 88 -17.43 -22.67 6.45
C LEU A 88 -17.88 -23.65 7.51
N VAL A 89 -18.68 -23.16 8.47
CA VAL A 89 -19.14 -23.96 9.61
C VAL A 89 -20.62 -23.70 9.83
N THR A 90 -21.38 -24.75 10.05
CA THR A 90 -22.73 -24.68 10.60
C THR A 90 -22.73 -25.36 11.96
N THR A 91 -23.48 -24.83 12.92
CA THR A 91 -23.62 -25.43 14.25
C THR A 91 -25.04 -25.29 14.77
N ASP A 92 -25.54 -26.34 15.40
CA ASP A 92 -26.85 -26.43 16.06
C ASP A 92 -26.76 -26.19 17.58
N ASP A 93 -25.56 -26.24 18.14
CA ASP A 93 -25.27 -25.98 19.55
C ASP A 93 -23.93 -25.25 19.69
N ALA A 94 -23.97 -23.97 20.08
CA ALA A 94 -22.77 -23.16 20.31
C ALA A 94 -22.12 -23.45 21.68
N GLY A 95 -22.70 -24.32 22.50
CA GLY A 95 -22.21 -24.68 23.84
C GLY A 95 -22.25 -23.50 24.81
N GLY A 96 -23.25 -22.62 24.66
CA GLY A 96 -23.41 -21.40 25.48
C GLY A 96 -22.42 -20.27 25.14
N LYS A 97 -21.68 -20.38 24.04
CA LYS A 97 -20.78 -19.31 23.54
C LYS A 97 -21.53 -18.37 22.61
N SER A 98 -21.02 -17.15 22.46
CA SER A 98 -21.45 -16.28 21.36
C SER A 98 -20.91 -16.79 20.02
N ALA A 99 -21.58 -16.45 18.91
CA ALA A 99 -21.14 -16.76 17.56
C ALA A 99 -19.70 -16.27 17.27
N GLU A 100 -19.34 -15.07 17.74
CA GLU A 100 -17.97 -14.55 17.70
C GLU A 100 -16.99 -15.52 18.35
N ARG A 101 -17.22 -15.87 19.62
CA ARG A 101 -16.30 -16.72 20.38
C ARG A 101 -16.22 -18.14 19.82
N TYR A 102 -17.35 -18.70 19.40
CA TYR A 102 -17.41 -20.01 18.78
C TYR A 102 -16.59 -20.04 17.48
N SER A 103 -16.79 -19.06 16.59
CA SER A 103 -16.07 -18.99 15.31
C SER A 103 -14.56 -18.86 15.50
N GLU A 104 -14.11 -18.04 16.46
CA GLU A 104 -12.70 -17.85 16.77
C GLU A 104 -12.05 -19.10 17.35
N ASP A 105 -12.73 -19.74 18.31
CA ASP A 105 -12.26 -20.97 18.94
C ASP A 105 -12.20 -22.09 17.90
N PHE A 106 -13.22 -22.22 17.04
CA PHE A 106 -13.21 -23.19 15.94
C PHE A 106 -12.03 -22.93 14.99
N TYR A 107 -11.81 -21.65 14.64
CA TYR A 107 -10.73 -21.28 13.73
C TYR A 107 -9.34 -21.58 14.29
N THR A 108 -9.14 -21.23 15.57
CA THR A 108 -7.88 -21.39 16.29
C THR A 108 -7.58 -22.87 16.57
N ASN A 109 -8.56 -23.61 17.10
CA ASN A 109 -8.40 -25.01 17.48
C ASN A 109 -8.22 -25.91 16.26
N GLY A 110 -8.88 -25.60 15.14
CA GLY A 110 -8.69 -26.28 13.86
C GLY A 110 -7.36 -25.94 13.17
N ASN A 111 -6.58 -24.99 13.74
CA ASN A 111 -5.35 -24.47 13.18
C ASN A 111 -5.47 -24.05 11.71
N PHE A 112 -6.61 -23.43 11.36
CA PHE A 112 -6.85 -22.95 10.00
C PHE A 112 -6.06 -21.67 9.72
N GLY A 113 -5.92 -21.34 8.43
CA GLY A 113 -5.18 -20.17 7.97
C GLY A 113 -3.84 -20.51 7.32
N THR A 114 -3.30 -19.54 6.57
CA THR A 114 -2.03 -19.70 5.85
C THR A 114 -1.00 -18.67 6.30
N GLY A 115 0.26 -19.09 6.40
CA GLY A 115 1.39 -18.24 6.78
C GLY A 115 1.41 -17.90 8.28
N LYS A 116 2.27 -16.94 8.65
CA LYS A 116 2.51 -16.56 10.06
C LYS A 116 1.30 -15.89 10.71
N ASP A 117 0.49 -15.21 9.91
CA ASP A 117 -0.67 -14.45 10.38
C ASP A 117 -1.97 -15.27 10.34
N TYR A 118 -1.89 -16.57 9.99
CA TYR A 118 -3.05 -17.44 9.81
C TYR A 118 -4.11 -16.81 8.92
N SER A 119 -3.68 -16.31 7.75
CA SER A 119 -4.52 -15.50 6.89
C SER A 119 -5.65 -16.35 6.29
N GLY A 120 -6.88 -15.86 6.42
CA GLY A 120 -8.07 -16.55 5.94
C GLY A 120 -9.36 -15.90 6.42
N VAL A 121 -10.49 -16.58 6.21
CA VAL A 121 -11.80 -16.14 6.68
C VAL A 121 -12.61 -17.36 7.13
N ILE A 122 -13.40 -17.18 8.18
CA ILE A 122 -14.42 -18.14 8.60
C ILE A 122 -15.81 -17.54 8.46
N PHE A 123 -16.74 -18.34 7.96
CA PHE A 123 -18.18 -18.06 8.01
C PHE A 123 -18.87 -19.09 8.87
N LEU A 124 -19.66 -18.63 9.83
CA LEU A 124 -20.43 -19.42 10.76
C LEU A 124 -21.92 -19.16 10.55
N ILE A 125 -22.69 -20.23 10.40
CA ILE A 125 -24.15 -20.24 10.54
C ILE A 125 -24.46 -20.85 11.90
N ASP A 126 -24.76 -20.01 12.88
CA ASP A 126 -25.08 -20.41 14.25
C ASP A 126 -26.59 -20.51 14.42
N MET A 127 -27.10 -21.74 14.46
CA MET A 127 -28.53 -22.01 14.61
C MET A 127 -29.00 -21.89 16.06
N ASP A 128 -28.10 -22.01 17.04
CA ASP A 128 -28.38 -21.86 18.47
C ASP A 128 -28.65 -20.38 18.80
N ASN A 129 -27.72 -19.50 18.41
CA ASN A 129 -27.87 -18.06 18.60
C ASN A 129 -28.69 -17.36 17.52
N ARG A 130 -29.08 -18.09 16.47
CA ARG A 130 -29.75 -17.57 15.27
C ARG A 130 -28.95 -16.42 14.64
N GLU A 131 -27.66 -16.64 14.42
CA GLU A 131 -26.70 -15.60 14.02
C GLU A 131 -25.77 -16.07 12.89
N LEU A 132 -25.64 -15.26 11.84
CA LEU A 132 -24.60 -15.40 10.84
C LEU A 132 -23.36 -14.62 11.31
N TYR A 133 -22.18 -15.20 11.22
CA TYR A 133 -20.94 -14.54 11.65
C TYR A 133 -19.82 -14.71 10.62
N ILE A 134 -19.22 -13.61 10.17
CA ILE A 134 -18.03 -13.62 9.30
C ILE A 134 -16.85 -13.09 10.09
N ALA A 135 -15.75 -13.84 10.14
CA ALA A 135 -14.51 -13.42 10.77
C ALA A 135 -13.32 -13.52 9.81
N PRO A 136 -12.87 -12.41 9.18
CA PRO A 136 -11.58 -12.35 8.52
C PRO A 136 -10.44 -12.44 9.54
N VAL A 137 -9.32 -13.07 9.14
CA VAL A 137 -8.15 -13.31 9.98
C VAL A 137 -6.87 -12.88 9.27
N GLY A 138 -5.98 -12.22 10.01
CA GLY A 138 -4.65 -11.86 9.52
C GLY A 138 -4.70 -10.92 8.32
N THR A 139 -4.05 -11.30 7.22
CA THR A 139 -3.98 -10.49 5.99
C THR A 139 -5.37 -10.28 5.37
N MET A 140 -6.30 -11.21 5.58
CA MET A 140 -7.66 -11.11 5.03
C MET A 140 -8.39 -9.86 5.53
N ASN A 141 -8.07 -9.37 6.74
CA ASN A 141 -8.60 -8.11 7.26
C ASN A 141 -8.34 -6.91 6.33
N ARG A 142 -7.30 -6.97 5.49
CA ARG A 142 -7.01 -5.92 4.51
C ARG A 142 -7.86 -6.00 3.25
N PHE A 143 -8.29 -7.21 2.87
CA PHE A 143 -9.15 -7.44 1.72
C PHE A 143 -10.63 -7.25 2.09
N LEU A 144 -11.03 -7.79 3.24
CA LEU A 144 -12.37 -7.70 3.79
C LEU A 144 -12.42 -6.61 4.86
N THR A 145 -12.52 -5.36 4.41
CA THR A 145 -12.75 -4.21 5.30
C THR A 145 -14.11 -4.29 5.97
N ASP A 146 -14.34 -3.47 7.02
CA ASP A 146 -15.59 -3.48 7.78
C ASP A 146 -16.83 -3.35 6.89
N LYS A 147 -16.73 -2.44 5.92
CA LYS A 147 -17.78 -2.23 4.94
C LYS A 147 -17.99 -3.47 4.05
N ARG A 148 -16.91 -4.14 3.64
CA ARG A 148 -16.95 -5.23 2.67
C ARG A 148 -17.54 -6.50 3.28
N TRP A 149 -17.02 -6.97 4.43
CA TRP A 149 -17.58 -8.16 5.06
C TRP A 149 -19.03 -7.92 5.51
N ASN A 150 -19.38 -6.70 5.93
CA ASN A 150 -20.77 -6.39 6.30
C ASN A 150 -21.70 -6.44 5.09
N THR A 151 -21.26 -6.02 3.90
CA THR A 151 -22.03 -6.22 2.66
C THR A 151 -22.18 -7.69 2.29
N ILE A 152 -21.13 -8.50 2.42
CA ILE A 152 -21.25 -9.96 2.22
C ILE A 152 -22.29 -10.53 3.18
N LEU A 153 -22.29 -10.06 4.42
CA LEU A 153 -23.19 -10.52 5.46
C LEU A 153 -24.64 -10.05 5.21
N ASP A 154 -24.84 -8.86 4.62
CA ASP A 154 -26.14 -8.39 4.11
C ASP A 154 -26.69 -9.37 3.06
N ASP A 155 -25.86 -9.74 2.07
CA ASP A 155 -26.25 -10.63 0.97
C ASP A 155 -26.54 -12.06 1.50
N ALA A 156 -25.71 -12.57 2.41
CA ALA A 156 -25.90 -13.89 3.02
C ALA A 156 -27.15 -13.95 3.92
N TYR A 157 -27.55 -12.83 4.52
CA TYR A 157 -28.73 -12.76 5.36
C TYR A 157 -30.02 -13.06 4.60
N GLU A 158 -30.11 -12.69 3.32
CA GLU A 158 -31.30 -12.95 2.51
C GLU A 158 -31.60 -14.46 2.43
N GLY A 159 -30.57 -15.30 2.21
CA GLY A 159 -30.72 -16.75 2.22
C GLY A 159 -31.21 -17.28 3.57
N ALA A 160 -30.55 -16.90 4.66
CA ALA A 160 -30.87 -17.37 6.00
C ALA A 160 -32.29 -16.96 6.43
N SER A 161 -32.74 -15.76 6.05
CA SER A 161 -34.09 -15.27 6.32
C SER A 161 -35.19 -16.09 5.62
N ASN A 162 -34.87 -16.68 4.46
CA ASN A 162 -35.76 -17.55 3.69
C ASN A 162 -35.63 -19.04 4.06
N GLY A 163 -34.74 -19.39 4.99
CA GLY A 163 -34.41 -20.77 5.34
C GLY A 163 -33.51 -21.48 4.32
N ASP A 164 -32.95 -20.74 3.36
CA ASP A 164 -32.00 -21.24 2.36
C ASP A 164 -30.56 -20.93 2.82
N TYR A 165 -30.03 -21.81 3.66
CA TYR A 165 -28.68 -21.66 4.21
C TYR A 165 -27.60 -21.94 3.16
N ALA A 166 -27.89 -22.75 2.13
CA ALA A 166 -26.97 -22.99 1.03
C ALA A 166 -26.75 -21.71 0.23
N ALA A 167 -27.82 -20.97 -0.10
CA ALA A 167 -27.71 -19.66 -0.73
C ALA A 167 -26.90 -18.65 0.11
N SER A 168 -27.00 -18.75 1.45
CA SER A 168 -26.21 -17.90 2.36
C SER A 168 -24.71 -18.19 2.26
N ALA A 169 -24.35 -19.47 2.20
CA ALA A 169 -22.99 -19.94 2.02
C ALA A 169 -22.42 -19.53 0.64
N GLU A 170 -23.21 -19.67 -0.42
CA GLU A 170 -22.83 -19.24 -1.77
C GLU A 170 -22.61 -17.72 -1.86
N ALA A 171 -23.51 -16.92 -1.27
CA ALA A 171 -23.36 -15.47 -1.19
C ALA A 171 -22.06 -15.09 -0.46
N PHE A 172 -21.71 -15.80 0.60
CA PHE A 172 -20.45 -15.63 1.30
C PHE A 172 -19.24 -15.92 0.40
N LEU A 173 -19.18 -17.10 -0.24
CA LEU A 173 -18.06 -17.50 -1.09
C LEU A 173 -17.87 -16.53 -2.28
N ALA A 174 -18.98 -16.19 -2.95
CA ALA A 174 -19.00 -15.22 -4.04
C ALA A 174 -18.53 -13.83 -3.58
N GLY A 175 -18.99 -13.39 -2.40
CA GLY A 175 -18.59 -12.13 -1.79
C GLY A 175 -17.09 -12.06 -1.49
N VAL A 176 -16.53 -13.10 -0.88
CA VAL A 176 -15.09 -13.19 -0.59
C VAL A 176 -14.27 -13.14 -1.89
N ARG A 177 -14.67 -13.93 -2.91
CA ARG A 177 -14.00 -13.94 -4.23
C ARG A 177 -14.06 -12.58 -4.91
N LYS A 178 -15.21 -11.90 -4.87
CA LYS A 178 -15.42 -10.55 -5.41
C LYS A 178 -14.50 -9.52 -4.77
N TYR A 179 -14.38 -9.51 -3.45
CA TYR A 179 -13.53 -8.51 -2.77
C TYR A 179 -12.05 -8.84 -2.80
N TYR A 180 -11.69 -10.12 -2.90
CA TYR A 180 -10.32 -10.53 -3.18
C TYR A 180 -9.86 -10.05 -4.55
N THR A 181 -10.66 -10.29 -5.60
CA THR A 181 -10.35 -9.84 -6.98
C THR A 181 -10.35 -8.32 -7.12
N ALA A 182 -11.18 -7.61 -6.35
CA ALA A 182 -11.15 -6.14 -6.27
C ALA A 182 -9.87 -5.59 -5.60
N GLY A 183 -9.10 -6.43 -4.91
CA GLY A 183 -7.86 -6.05 -4.23
C GLY A 183 -8.08 -5.20 -2.97
N ILE A 184 -6.97 -4.86 -2.32
CA ILE A 184 -6.95 -4.03 -1.09
C ILE A 184 -7.33 -2.58 -1.46
N PRO A 185 -8.34 -1.97 -0.83
CA PRO A 185 -8.74 -0.62 -1.15
C PRO A 185 -7.63 0.40 -0.80
N GLY A 186 -7.55 1.49 -1.56
CA GLY A 186 -6.62 2.58 -1.26
C GLY A 186 -6.91 3.21 0.10
N GLY A 187 -5.86 3.53 0.87
CA GLY A 187 -6.00 4.11 2.20
C GLY A 187 -6.51 3.13 3.26
N GLN A 188 -6.38 1.82 3.02
CA GLN A 188 -6.77 0.79 3.97
C GLN A 188 -5.93 0.85 5.26
N TYR A 189 -6.58 0.69 6.41
CA TYR A 189 -5.89 0.53 7.69
C TYR A 189 -6.64 -0.42 8.62
N ASN A 190 -5.89 -1.20 9.39
CA ASN A 190 -6.42 -1.98 10.50
C ASN A 190 -6.40 -1.14 11.77
N TYR A 191 -7.49 -1.15 12.51
CA TYR A 191 -7.64 -0.54 13.83
C TYR A 191 -7.88 -1.65 14.85
N ASP A 192 -6.92 -1.87 15.74
CA ASP A 192 -7.06 -2.83 16.83
C ASP A 192 -7.91 -2.22 17.97
N ARG A 193 -9.09 -2.78 18.25
CA ARG A 193 -10.01 -2.29 19.28
C ARG A 193 -9.50 -2.54 20.69
N ASP A 194 -8.65 -3.56 20.90
CA ASP A 194 -8.13 -3.92 22.22
C ASP A 194 -6.93 -3.05 22.60
N THR A 195 -6.06 -2.78 21.62
CA THR A 195 -4.80 -2.04 21.85
C THR A 195 -4.84 -0.58 21.39
N GLY A 196 -5.86 -0.19 20.61
CA GLY A 196 -5.98 1.14 19.99
C GLY A 196 -4.96 1.39 18.86
N LYS A 197 -4.21 0.38 18.42
CA LYS A 197 -3.15 0.53 17.42
C LYS A 197 -3.72 0.62 16.00
N ILE A 198 -3.10 1.48 15.18
CA ILE A 198 -3.46 1.67 13.77
C ILE A 198 -2.34 1.13 12.88
N SER A 199 -2.64 0.16 12.03
CA SER A 199 -1.74 -0.40 11.01
C SER A 199 -2.21 -0.01 9.61
N VAL A 200 -1.55 1.00 9.03
CA VAL A 200 -1.88 1.52 7.69
C VAL A 200 -1.25 0.66 6.60
N TYR A 201 -2.03 0.23 5.61
CA TYR A 201 -1.51 -0.37 4.39
C TYR A 201 -0.92 0.71 3.49
N ARG A 202 0.35 0.58 3.15
CA ARG A 202 1.04 1.48 2.21
C ARG A 202 1.39 0.71 0.95
N SER A 203 0.67 0.96 -0.13
CA SER A 203 1.06 0.53 -1.48
C SER A 203 1.76 1.67 -2.19
N ILE A 204 2.92 1.42 -2.78
CA ILE A 204 3.56 2.38 -3.67
C ILE A 204 2.74 2.41 -4.96
N THR A 205 2.05 3.50 -5.20
CA THR A 205 1.34 3.68 -6.47
C THR A 205 2.37 3.98 -7.57
N TRP A 206 2.13 3.51 -8.79
CA TRP A 206 2.98 3.79 -9.96
C TRP A 206 3.38 5.27 -10.12
N PRO A 207 2.49 6.27 -9.93
CA PRO A 207 2.89 7.68 -9.98
C PRO A 207 3.87 8.07 -8.86
N GLU A 208 3.73 7.54 -7.65
CA GLU A 208 4.69 7.77 -6.57
C GLU A 208 6.05 7.15 -6.88
N ALA A 209 6.08 5.96 -7.50
CA ALA A 209 7.31 5.34 -7.96
C ALA A 209 8.01 6.17 -9.05
N VAL A 210 7.25 6.69 -10.03
CA VAL A 210 7.77 7.56 -11.09
C VAL A 210 8.28 8.88 -10.51
N LEU A 211 7.56 9.47 -9.57
CA LEU A 211 7.99 10.69 -8.89
C LEU A 211 9.28 10.46 -8.09
N ALA A 212 9.36 9.36 -7.33
CA ALA A 212 10.55 8.99 -6.58
C ALA A 212 11.75 8.79 -7.51
N LEU A 213 11.55 8.10 -8.64
CA LEU A 213 12.57 7.90 -9.66
C LEU A 213 13.00 9.24 -10.29
N ALA A 214 12.04 10.13 -10.59
CA ALA A 214 12.33 11.46 -11.13
C ALA A 214 13.16 12.31 -10.15
N VAL A 215 12.81 12.33 -8.86
CA VAL A 215 13.58 13.03 -7.82
C VAL A 215 14.99 12.45 -7.70
N ALA A 216 15.12 11.11 -7.71
CA ALA A 216 16.42 10.44 -7.67
C ALA A 216 17.29 10.81 -8.89
N LEU A 217 16.72 10.81 -10.09
CA LEU A 217 17.42 11.23 -11.31
C LEU A 217 17.82 12.70 -11.26
N LEU A 218 16.96 13.59 -10.79
CA LEU A 218 17.30 15.02 -10.65
C LEU A 218 18.45 15.23 -9.66
N ALA A 219 18.43 14.53 -8.53
CA ALA A 219 19.52 14.57 -7.55
C ALA A 219 20.84 14.06 -8.15
N ALA A 220 20.80 12.99 -8.94
CA ALA A 220 21.98 12.43 -9.60
C ALA A 220 22.52 13.30 -10.76
N ILE A 221 21.63 13.93 -11.54
CA ILE A 221 22.00 14.75 -12.71
C ILE A 221 22.50 16.14 -12.29
N SER A 222 21.98 16.72 -11.20
CA SER A 222 22.34 18.05 -10.68
C SER A 222 23.87 18.30 -10.57
N PRO A 223 24.66 17.45 -9.88
CA PRO A 223 26.11 17.65 -9.78
C PRO A 223 26.82 17.51 -11.15
N CYS A 224 26.38 16.59 -12.00
CA CYS A 224 26.93 16.38 -13.34
C CYS A 224 26.73 17.61 -14.24
N ILE A 225 25.56 18.26 -14.18
CA ILE A 225 25.30 19.53 -14.88
C ILE A 225 26.18 20.64 -14.32
N GLY A 226 26.32 20.74 -12.99
CA GLY A 226 27.17 21.74 -12.35
C GLY A 226 28.62 21.67 -12.82
N VAL A 227 29.18 20.45 -12.86
CA VAL A 227 30.53 20.20 -13.38
C VAL A 227 30.62 20.56 -14.86
N ARG A 228 29.71 20.07 -15.71
CA ARG A 228 29.69 20.39 -17.14
C ARG A 228 29.62 21.89 -17.40
N ASN A 229 28.81 22.63 -16.65
CA ASN A 229 28.68 24.08 -16.79
C ASN A 229 29.94 24.83 -16.34
N ARG A 230 30.66 24.34 -15.33
CA ARG A 230 31.97 24.90 -14.94
C ARG A 230 33.01 24.67 -16.03
N TYR A 231 33.10 23.46 -16.59
CA TYR A 231 34.03 23.16 -17.67
C TYR A 231 33.67 23.81 -19.02
N ALA A 232 32.40 24.14 -19.25
CA ALA A 232 31.96 24.79 -20.48
C ALA A 232 32.39 26.26 -20.61
N MET A 233 32.98 26.88 -19.55
CA MET A 233 33.55 28.24 -19.55
C MET A 233 32.63 29.34 -20.13
N LYS A 234 31.30 29.11 -20.15
CA LYS A 234 30.33 30.08 -20.70
C LYS A 234 30.20 31.33 -19.83
N LYS A 235 30.53 31.23 -18.54
CA LYS A 235 30.47 32.35 -17.59
C LYS A 235 31.55 33.39 -17.88
N GLU A 236 32.75 32.97 -18.27
CA GLU A 236 33.83 33.86 -18.69
C GLU A 236 33.50 34.58 -20.00
N ARG A 237 32.88 33.90 -20.96
CA ARG A 237 32.45 34.51 -22.22
C ARG A 237 31.37 35.59 -22.01
N ARG A 238 30.37 35.32 -21.15
CA ARG A 238 29.37 36.32 -20.74
C ARG A 238 29.97 37.46 -19.91
N GLN A 239 30.94 37.17 -19.04
CA GLN A 239 31.64 38.20 -18.27
C GLN A 239 32.48 39.10 -19.19
N ALA A 240 33.15 38.54 -20.21
CA ALA A 240 33.88 39.30 -21.22
C ALA A 240 32.95 40.20 -22.06
N GLU A 241 31.80 39.69 -22.49
CA GLU A 241 30.78 40.49 -23.18
C GLU A 241 30.20 41.60 -22.28
N ASN A 242 29.97 41.31 -21.00
CA ASN A 242 29.52 42.32 -20.03
C ASN A 242 30.61 43.36 -19.74
N TYR A 243 31.89 42.97 -19.69
CA TYR A 243 33.02 43.90 -19.56
C TYR A 243 33.12 44.82 -20.78
N LEU A 244 32.92 44.29 -21.99
CA LEU A 244 32.87 45.06 -23.22
C LEU A 244 31.68 46.04 -23.23
N LYS A 245 30.52 45.63 -22.70
CA LYS A 245 29.36 46.51 -22.53
C LYS A 245 29.56 47.55 -21.44
N ALA A 246 30.26 47.22 -20.35
CA ALA A 246 30.61 48.17 -19.28
C ALA A 246 31.59 49.25 -19.77
N TYR A 247 32.61 48.86 -20.55
CA TYR A 247 33.51 49.81 -21.21
C TYR A 247 32.76 50.78 -22.13
N ARG A 248 31.72 50.30 -22.82
CA ARG A 248 30.84 51.15 -23.63
C ARG A 248 29.82 51.94 -22.80
N ALA A 249 29.50 51.50 -21.59
CA ALA A 249 28.55 52.18 -20.70
C ALA A 249 29.13 53.46 -20.07
N ASP A 250 30.47 53.55 -19.93
CA ASP A 250 31.16 54.77 -19.48
C ASP A 250 31.28 55.84 -20.58
N CYS A 251 31.02 55.50 -21.85
CA CYS A 251 30.79 56.48 -22.91
C CYS A 251 29.37 57.06 -22.80
N ARG A 252 29.01 57.62 -21.64
CA ARG A 252 27.69 58.21 -21.40
C ARG A 252 27.78 59.73 -21.48
N PHE A 253 27.27 60.29 -22.58
CA PHE A 253 27.01 61.72 -22.71
C PHE A 253 25.99 62.11 -21.63
N ARG A 254 26.41 62.89 -20.63
CA ARG A 254 25.55 63.35 -19.52
C ARG A 254 24.87 64.65 -19.94
N PHE A 255 23.54 64.64 -20.05
CA PHE A 255 22.76 65.88 -19.98
C PHE A 255 22.82 66.41 -18.54
N SER A 256 23.15 67.70 -18.40
CA SER A 256 23.14 68.40 -17.12
C SER A 256 21.69 68.59 -16.66
N ALA A 257 21.40 68.12 -15.44
CA ALA A 257 20.17 68.31 -14.68
C ALA A 257 18.86 67.77 -15.29
N ASN A 258 18.52 66.52 -14.94
CA ASN A 258 17.13 66.06 -14.87
C ASN A 258 16.81 65.70 -13.42
N THR A 259 16.12 66.59 -12.71
CA THR A 259 15.50 66.34 -11.41
C THR A 259 14.06 65.86 -11.65
N ASP A 260 13.78 64.61 -11.34
CA ASP A 260 12.43 64.06 -11.33
C ASP A 260 11.96 63.98 -9.87
N ASN A 261 10.96 64.78 -9.53
CA ASN A 261 10.46 64.90 -8.15
C ASN A 261 9.15 64.12 -8.05
N LEU A 262 9.18 62.99 -7.34
CA LEU A 262 8.01 62.14 -7.15
C LEU A 262 7.11 62.75 -6.08
N VAL A 263 6.17 63.61 -6.48
CA VAL A 263 5.45 64.49 -5.56
C VAL A 263 4.43 63.75 -4.70
N ASN A 264 3.84 62.64 -5.16
CA ASN A 264 2.85 61.91 -4.35
C ASN A 264 2.87 60.41 -4.59
N LYS A 265 2.89 59.65 -3.49
CA LYS A 265 2.70 58.20 -3.46
C LYS A 265 1.63 57.87 -2.42
N THR A 266 0.46 57.46 -2.89
CA THR A 266 -0.62 56.98 -2.01
C THR A 266 -0.57 55.46 -1.97
N VAL A 267 -0.28 54.89 -0.80
CA VAL A 267 -0.33 53.45 -0.54
C VAL A 267 -1.47 53.20 0.43
N THR A 268 -2.40 52.31 0.07
CA THR A 268 -3.48 51.86 0.94
C THR A 268 -3.27 50.39 1.29
N HIS A 269 -3.32 50.07 2.59
CA HIS A 269 -3.31 48.70 3.09
C HIS A 269 -4.69 48.37 3.65
N ILE A 270 -5.18 47.17 3.35
CA ILE A 270 -6.41 46.63 3.91
C ILE A 270 -6.05 45.35 4.67
N VAL A 271 -6.51 45.22 5.91
CA VAL A 271 -6.33 44.01 6.73
C VAL A 271 -7.40 42.99 6.35
N ILE A 272 -7.00 41.74 6.11
CA ILE A 272 -7.92 40.61 5.92
C ILE A 272 -8.18 39.97 7.30
N PRO A 273 -9.40 40.06 7.87
CA PRO A 273 -9.73 39.36 9.11
C PRO A 273 -9.72 37.84 8.90
N LYS A 274 -9.15 37.12 9.86
CA LYS A 274 -9.16 35.65 9.93
C LYS A 274 -10.41 35.19 10.65
N ASN A 275 -11.13 34.22 10.08
CA ASN A 275 -12.16 33.49 10.81
C ASN A 275 -11.51 32.50 11.78
N THR A 276 -11.71 32.72 13.07
CA THR A 276 -11.68 31.68 14.11
C THR A 276 -13.11 31.40 14.51
N SER A 277 -13.69 30.33 13.97
CA SER A 277 -14.93 29.76 14.47
C SER A 277 -14.72 28.27 14.72
N SER A 278 -14.67 27.93 16.00
CA SER A 278 -14.84 26.59 16.55
C SER A 278 -16.26 26.10 16.25
N GLY A 279 -16.37 25.01 15.50
CA GLY A 279 -17.59 24.22 15.41
C GLY A 279 -17.32 22.84 16.00
N HIS A 280 -17.82 22.60 17.21
CA HIS A 280 -18.01 21.26 17.74
C HIS A 280 -19.24 20.66 17.05
N SER A 281 -19.05 19.56 16.34
CA SER A 281 -20.13 18.63 15.99
C SER A 281 -19.68 17.23 16.36
N GLY A 282 -20.23 16.70 17.44
CA GLY A 282 -20.32 15.27 17.64
C GLY A 282 -21.29 14.68 16.61
N GLY A 283 -21.01 13.46 16.16
CA GLY A 283 -21.94 12.67 15.36
C GLY A 283 -21.30 11.99 14.16
N GLY A 284 -21.44 10.67 14.12
CA GLY A 284 -21.25 9.86 12.92
C GLY A 284 -19.89 9.19 12.83
N GLY A 285 -19.77 8.00 13.42
CA GLY A 285 -18.72 7.05 13.09
C GLY A 285 -18.91 6.57 11.65
N GLY A 286 -18.51 7.41 10.69
CA GLY A 286 -18.44 7.03 9.29
C GLY A 286 -17.39 5.94 9.14
N SER A 287 -17.82 4.75 8.73
CA SER A 287 -16.94 3.73 8.22
C SER A 287 -16.22 4.31 6.99
N SER A 288 -14.97 4.74 7.16
CA SER A 288 -14.14 5.01 6.00
C SER A 288 -14.05 3.69 5.23
N SER A 289 -14.19 3.74 3.91
CA SER A 289 -14.26 2.52 3.08
C SER A 289 -13.04 1.60 3.21
N GLY A 290 -11.93 2.13 3.76
CA GLY A 290 -10.69 1.41 4.02
C GLY A 290 -10.48 0.95 5.47
N ARG A 291 -11.40 1.20 6.40
CA ARG A 291 -11.22 0.77 7.80
C ARG A 291 -11.52 -0.72 7.97
N SER A 292 -10.64 -1.40 8.68
CA SER A 292 -10.89 -2.74 9.22
C SER A 292 -10.68 -2.70 10.73
N THR A 293 -11.73 -2.90 11.52
CA THR A 293 -11.61 -3.11 12.96
C THR A 293 -11.14 -4.53 13.24
N THR A 294 -10.16 -4.66 14.12
CA THR A 294 -9.59 -5.94 14.51
C THR A 294 -9.46 -6.06 16.02
N HIS A 295 -9.32 -7.27 16.53
CA HIS A 295 -8.98 -7.57 17.92
C HIS A 295 -8.12 -8.83 17.98
N SER A 296 -7.56 -9.12 19.14
CA SER A 296 -6.64 -10.23 19.32
C SER A 296 -7.29 -11.37 20.11
N SER A 297 -7.33 -12.56 19.53
CA SER A 297 -7.83 -13.78 20.18
C SER A 297 -6.94 -14.96 19.78
N GLY A 298 -6.58 -15.82 20.74
CA GLY A 298 -5.74 -17.00 20.44
C GLY A 298 -4.37 -16.70 19.80
N GLY A 299 -3.84 -15.48 19.95
CA GLY A 299 -2.61 -15.04 19.28
C GLY A 299 -2.78 -14.64 17.81
N ARG A 300 -4.01 -14.50 17.32
CA ARG A 300 -4.36 -14.14 15.95
C ARG A 300 -5.16 -12.83 15.93
N SER A 301 -5.09 -12.11 14.82
CA SER A 301 -5.85 -10.88 14.62
C SER A 301 -7.14 -11.17 13.86
N TYR A 302 -8.26 -11.05 14.55
CA TYR A 302 -9.60 -11.24 14.00
C TYR A 302 -10.21 -9.88 13.67
N GLY A 303 -10.98 -9.82 12.59
CA GLY A 303 -11.97 -8.77 12.37
C GLY A 303 -13.36 -9.38 12.26
N GLY A 304 -14.27 -8.66 11.62
CA GLY A 304 -15.59 -9.21 11.30
C GLY A 304 -16.69 -8.84 12.28
N GLY A 305 -17.80 -9.55 12.16
CA GLY A 305 -19.00 -9.34 12.97
C GLY A 305 -20.13 -10.27 12.51
N GLY A 306 -21.27 -10.14 13.20
CA GLY A 306 -22.43 -11.00 12.98
C GLY A 306 -23.75 -10.26 12.81
N ARG A 307 -24.77 -11.02 12.38
CA ARG A 307 -26.16 -10.56 12.28
C ARG A 307 -27.14 -11.67 12.58
N LYS A 308 -28.16 -11.32 13.36
CA LYS A 308 -29.18 -12.25 13.83
C LYS A 308 -30.36 -12.33 12.87
N PHE A 309 -30.90 -13.54 12.65
CA PHE A 309 -32.01 -13.85 11.74
C PHE A 309 -33.17 -14.60 12.42
#